data_AF-A0A117LLI3-F1
#
_entry.id   AF-A0A117LLI3-F1
#
_cell.length_a   1.000
_cell.length_b   1.000
_cell.length_c   1.000
_cell.angle_alpha   90.00
_cell.angle_beta   90.00
_cell.angle_gamma   90.00
#
_symmetry.space_group_name_H-M   'P 1'
#
loop_
_entity.id
_entity.type
_entity.pdbx_description
1 polymer ?
#
loop_
_entity_poly.entity_id
_entity_poly.type
_entity_poly.pdbx_seq_one_letter_code
_entity_poly.pdbx_strand_id
1 'polypeptide(L)'
;MKKIFWLSLLLMILVAFTSCIPGNGSYTPDRPAGFFWGIWHGWLAPLSLIIQWFVPKIQLYEPMNTGWWYDFGFYLGILGGFGGLSLSRRKNRTNRM
;
A
#
# COMPACT_ATOMS: atom_id res chain seq x y z
N MET A 1 -1.31 -22.01 -22.94
CA MET A 1 -1.82 -20.70 -23.43
C MET A 1 -2.48 -19.87 -22.32
N LYS A 2 -3.52 -20.38 -21.62
CA LYS A 2 -4.17 -19.63 -20.51
C LYS A 2 -3.20 -19.16 -19.40
N LYS A 3 -2.22 -19.99 -19.02
CA LYS A 3 -1.21 -19.63 -18.00
C LYS A 3 -0.29 -18.48 -18.44
N ILE A 4 0.10 -18.45 -19.71
CA ILE A 4 0.93 -17.39 -20.30
C ILE A 4 0.13 -16.09 -20.40
N PHE A 5 -1.16 -16.18 -20.74
CA PHE A 5 -2.08 -15.04 -20.73
C PHE A 5 -2.28 -14.47 -19.31
N TRP A 6 -2.45 -15.32 -18.30
CA TRP A 6 -2.51 -14.89 -16.91
C TRP A 6 -1.19 -14.29 -16.41
N LEU A 7 -0.05 -14.84 -16.82
CA LEU A 7 1.28 -14.30 -16.52
C LEU A 7 1.51 -12.94 -17.20
N SER A 8 1.13 -12.77 -18.46
CA SER A 8 1.25 -11.48 -19.16
C SER A 8 0.31 -10.43 -18.58
N LEU A 9 -0.91 -10.83 -18.20
CA LEU A 9 -1.87 -9.95 -17.54
C LEU A 9 -1.37 -9.51 -16.15
N LEU A 10 -0.82 -10.44 -15.37
CA LEU A 10 -0.19 -10.15 -14.08
C LEU A 10 1.00 -9.20 -14.24
N LEU A 11 1.84 -9.42 -15.26
CA LEU A 11 2.99 -8.57 -15.55
C LEU A 11 2.57 -7.17 -16.00
N MET A 12 1.52 -7.05 -16.82
CA MET A 12 0.97 -5.78 -17.27
C MET A 12 0.35 -4.99 -16.12
N ILE A 13 -0.34 -5.69 -15.21
CA ILE A 13 -0.83 -5.12 -13.94
C ILE A 13 0.34 -4.67 -13.08
N LEU A 14 1.36 -5.49 -12.86
CA LEU A 14 2.55 -5.10 -12.10
C LEU A 14 3.22 -3.84 -12.65
N VAL A 15 3.38 -3.75 -13.98
CA VAL A 15 3.95 -2.56 -14.63
C VAL A 15 3.03 -1.34 -14.50
N ALA A 16 1.71 -1.49 -14.67
CA ALA A 16 0.75 -0.40 -14.49
C ALA A 16 0.69 0.13 -13.04
N PHE A 17 1.02 -0.72 -12.07
CA PHE A 17 1.09 -0.32 -10.65
C PHE A 17 2.39 0.42 -10.31
N THR A 18 3.47 0.28 -11.10
CA THR A 18 4.72 1.04 -10.89
C THR A 18 4.64 2.51 -11.27
N SER A 19 3.68 2.93 -12.11
CA SER A 19 3.45 4.35 -12.42
C SER A 19 2.76 5.14 -11.28
N CYS A 20 2.45 4.47 -10.18
CA CYS A 20 1.69 5.00 -9.04
C CYS A 20 2.54 5.02 -7.74
N ILE A 21 3.86 5.16 -7.86
CA ILE A 21 4.79 5.16 -6.73
C ILE A 21 4.95 6.60 -6.18
N PRO A 22 4.83 6.81 -4.86
CA PRO A 22 5.09 8.11 -4.22
C PRO A 22 6.50 8.63 -4.49
N GLY A 23 6.66 9.96 -4.60
CA GLY A 23 7.98 10.60 -4.79
C GLY A 23 8.38 10.96 -6.22
N ASN A 24 7.49 10.86 -7.21
CA ASN A 24 7.73 11.38 -8.57
C ASN A 24 7.55 12.91 -8.69
N GLY A 25 7.19 13.61 -7.60
CA GLY A 25 6.91 15.05 -7.60
C GLY A 25 5.56 15.43 -8.21
N SER A 26 4.64 14.46 -8.43
CA SER A 26 3.29 14.74 -8.95
C SER A 26 2.35 15.41 -7.94
N TYR A 27 2.67 15.38 -6.64
CA TYR A 27 1.86 16.04 -5.61
C TYR A 27 2.43 17.42 -5.30
N THR A 28 1.74 18.44 -5.81
CA THR A 28 2.00 19.84 -5.52
C THR A 28 1.14 20.31 -4.33
N PRO A 29 1.45 21.45 -3.69
CA PRO A 29 0.62 22.01 -2.63
C PRO A 29 -0.86 22.19 -3.02
N ASP A 30 -1.12 22.41 -4.31
CA ASP A 30 -2.46 22.58 -4.87
C ASP A 30 -3.24 21.26 -5.04
N ARG A 31 -2.54 20.11 -5.00
CA ARG A 31 -3.11 18.77 -5.15
C ARG A 31 -2.47 17.78 -4.16
N PRO A 32 -2.74 17.92 -2.85
CA PRO A 32 -2.14 17.08 -1.83
C PRO A 32 -2.64 15.63 -1.94
N ALA A 33 -1.80 14.69 -1.48
CA ALA A 33 -2.17 13.29 -1.36
C ALA A 33 -3.26 13.10 -0.28
N GLY A 34 -4.41 12.56 -0.69
CA GLY A 34 -5.57 12.31 0.17
C GLY A 34 -5.58 10.95 0.88
N PHE A 35 -6.72 10.61 1.50
CA PHE A 35 -6.93 9.36 2.27
C PHE A 35 -6.55 8.07 1.51
N PHE A 36 -7.05 7.90 0.28
CA PHE A 36 -6.79 6.69 -0.52
C PHE A 36 -5.31 6.53 -0.90
N TRP A 37 -4.62 7.65 -1.12
CA TRP A 37 -3.18 7.66 -1.34
C TRP A 37 -2.41 7.27 -0.08
N GLY A 38 -2.90 7.67 1.09
CA GLY A 38 -2.42 7.16 2.38
C GLY A 38 -2.42 5.63 2.39
N ILE A 39 -3.57 4.98 2.15
CA ILE A 39 -3.68 3.51 2.12
C ILE A 39 -2.70 2.89 1.13
N TRP A 40 -2.63 3.47 -0.08
CA TRP A 40 -1.74 3.01 -1.14
C TRP A 40 -0.26 3.07 -0.72
N HIS A 41 0.18 4.21 -0.19
CA HIS A 41 1.56 4.40 0.27
C HIS A 41 1.87 3.53 1.49
N GLY A 42 0.91 3.35 2.41
CA GLY A 42 1.05 2.48 3.56
C GLY A 42 1.24 1.01 3.17
N TRP A 43 0.49 0.53 2.17
CA TRP A 43 0.68 -0.81 1.61
C TRP A 43 2.04 -0.97 0.90
N LEU A 44 2.53 0.07 0.24
CA LEU A 44 3.84 0.05 -0.42
C LEU A 44 5.00 0.37 0.54
N ALA A 45 4.73 0.71 1.80
CA ALA A 45 5.74 1.21 2.74
C ALA A 45 6.98 0.31 2.86
N PRO A 46 6.89 -1.04 2.98
CA PRO A 46 8.09 -1.87 3.06
C PRO A 46 8.93 -1.84 1.78
N LEU A 47 8.26 -1.76 0.61
CA LEU A 47 8.94 -1.67 -0.67
C LEU A 47 9.63 -0.31 -0.82
N SER A 48 8.93 0.78 -0.51
CA SER A 48 9.49 2.13 -0.53
C SER A 48 10.69 2.27 0.42
N LEU A 49 10.67 1.61 1.58
CA LEU A 49 11.78 1.59 2.52
C LEU A 49 13.03 0.89 1.95
N ILE A 50 12.85 -0.23 1.25
CA ILE A 50 13.95 -0.92 0.55
C ILE A 50 14.50 -0.05 -0.58
N ILE A 51 13.61 0.56 -1.38
CA ILE A 51 14.01 1.40 -2.52
C ILE A 51 14.72 2.67 -2.04
N GLN A 52 14.27 3.28 -0.94
CA GLN A 52 14.86 4.49 -0.37
C GLN A 52 16.34 4.28 -0.01
N TRP A 53 16.75 3.05 0.31
CA TRP A 53 18.17 2.70 0.54
C TRP A 53 19.04 2.91 -0.71
N PHE A 54 18.51 2.62 -1.90
CA PHE A 54 19.23 2.75 -3.17
C PHE A 54 19.02 4.12 -3.82
N VAL A 55 17.84 4.71 -3.63
CA VAL A 55 17.43 5.97 -4.25
C VAL A 55 16.88 6.91 -3.17
N PRO A 56 17.73 7.80 -2.61
CA PRO A 56 17.32 8.68 -1.50
C PRO A 56 16.27 9.73 -1.90
N LYS A 57 16.00 9.88 -3.20
CA LYS A 57 14.95 10.77 -3.73
C LYS A 57 13.54 10.25 -3.42
N ILE A 58 13.37 8.94 -3.19
CA ILE A 58 12.07 8.33 -2.91
C ILE A 58 11.86 8.34 -1.40
N GLN A 59 10.77 8.97 -0.95
CA GLN A 59 10.40 9.03 0.46
C GLN A 59 9.25 8.08 0.75
N LEU A 60 9.26 7.50 1.95
CA LEU A 60 8.18 6.64 2.45
C LEU A 60 6.84 7.39 2.53
N TYR A 61 6.92 8.66 2.92
CA TYR A 61 5.78 9.55 3.12
C TYR A 61 5.80 10.66 2.08
N GLU A 62 4.63 11.01 1.57
CA GLU A 62 4.48 12.20 0.74
C GLU A 62 4.49 13.45 1.65
N PRO A 63 5.40 14.41 1.44
CA PRO A 63 5.44 15.63 2.25
C PRO A 63 4.20 16.50 2.07
N MET A 64 3.60 16.46 0.87
CA MET A 64 2.41 17.24 0.51
C MET A 64 1.16 16.37 0.63
N ASN A 65 0.59 16.31 1.84
CA ASN A 65 -0.56 15.46 2.15
C ASN A 65 -1.72 16.24 2.79
N THR A 66 -2.90 15.62 2.84
CA THR A 66 -4.10 16.20 3.48
C THR A 66 -4.07 16.13 5.01
N GLY A 67 -2.94 15.74 5.63
CA GLY A 67 -2.77 15.57 7.07
C GLY A 67 -3.46 14.32 7.61
N TRP A 68 -4.36 14.51 8.59
CA TRP A 68 -4.92 13.43 9.41
C TRP A 68 -5.54 12.27 8.62
N TRP A 69 -6.31 12.58 7.57
CA TRP A 69 -6.93 11.54 6.75
C TRP A 69 -5.88 10.72 5.98
N TYR A 70 -4.82 11.37 5.49
CA TYR A 70 -3.75 10.64 4.82
C TYR A 70 -3.04 9.70 5.81
N ASP A 71 -2.70 10.18 7.02
CA ASP A 71 -2.02 9.37 8.04
C ASP A 71 -2.88 8.19 8.50
N PHE A 72 -4.18 8.42 8.70
CA PHE A 72 -5.13 7.36 9.04
C PHE A 72 -5.20 6.28 7.94
N GLY A 73 -5.27 6.70 6.67
CA GLY A 73 -5.22 5.79 5.53
C GLY A 73 -3.90 5.02 5.47
N PHE A 74 -2.77 5.69 5.65
CA PHE A 74 -1.44 5.08 5.66
C PHE A 74 -1.30 4.00 6.72
N TYR A 75 -1.77 4.28 7.93
CA TYR A 75 -1.77 3.32 9.01
C TYR A 75 -2.64 2.09 8.70
N LEU A 76 -3.82 2.29 8.11
CA LEU A 76 -4.66 1.18 7.63
C LEU A 76 -3.99 0.36 6.53
N GLY A 77 -3.26 1.01 5.62
CA GLY A 77 -2.48 0.34 4.57
C GLY A 77 -1.41 -0.59 5.14
N ILE A 78 -0.66 -0.13 6.14
CA ILE A 78 0.35 -0.95 6.84
C ILE A 78 -0.31 -2.14 7.56
N LEU A 79 -1.36 -1.85 8.34
CA LEU A 79 -2.05 -2.87 9.13
C LEU A 79 -2.70 -3.94 8.25
N GLY A 80 -3.30 -3.55 7.12
CA GLY A 80 -3.97 -4.46 6.20
C GLY A 80 -3.04 -5.17 5.21
N GLY A 81 -1.88 -4.58 4.89
CA GLY A 81 -0.99 -5.05 3.82
C GLY A 81 -0.16 -6.28 4.17
N PHE A 82 0.37 -6.34 5.39
CA PHE A 82 1.33 -7.38 5.79
C PHE A 82 0.97 -8.08 7.09
N GLY A 83 0.00 -7.56 7.84
CA GLY A 83 -0.62 -8.23 8.97
C GLY A 83 -2.01 -8.69 8.57
N GLY A 84 -2.20 -9.99 8.33
CA GLY A 84 -3.54 -10.52 8.10
C GLY A 84 -4.47 -10.08 9.25
N LEU A 85 -5.56 -9.39 8.91
CA LEU A 85 -6.65 -9.10 9.84
C LEU A 85 -7.14 -10.46 10.37
N SER A 86 -6.55 -10.91 11.49
CA SER A 86 -6.90 -12.16 12.16
C SER A 86 -8.24 -11.95 12.88
N LEU A 87 -9.29 -11.75 12.10
CA LEU A 87 -10.68 -11.67 12.56
C LEU A 87 -11.25 -13.07 12.87
N SER A 88 -10.46 -14.13 12.72
CA SER A 88 -10.87 -15.48 13.09
C SER A 88 -10.75 -15.68 14.61
N ARG A 89 -11.74 -15.18 15.36
CA ARG A 89 -11.99 -15.67 16.71
C ARG A 89 -12.59 -17.06 16.58
N ARG A 90 -11.77 -18.12 16.68
CA ARG A 90 -12.27 -19.49 16.85
C ARG A 90 -13.19 -19.53 18.08
N LYS A 91 -14.50 -19.60 17.85
CA LYS A 91 -15.48 -19.89 18.90
C LYS A 91 -15.35 -21.38 19.22
N ASN A 92 -14.54 -21.70 20.23
CA ASN A 92 -14.54 -23.05 20.79
C ASN A 92 -15.95 -23.34 21.32
N ARG A 93 -16.73 -24.14 20.58
CA ARG A 93 -17.93 -24.79 21.11
C ARG A 93 -17.44 -25.88 22.06
N THR A 94 -17.33 -25.54 23.34
CA THR A 94 -17.20 -26.53 24.39
C THR A 94 -18.50 -27.31 24.46
N ASN A 95 -18.57 -28.45 23.77
CA ASN A 95 -19.62 -29.43 23.99
C ASN A 95 -19.36 -30.03 25.39
N ARG A 96 -20.09 -29.55 26.40
CA ARG A 96 -20.23 -30.30 27.65
C ARG A 96 -21.14 -31.48 27.36
N MET A 97 -20.57 -32.68 27.45
CA MET A 97 -21.30 -33.94 27.63
C MET A 97 -21.96 -33.95 29.01
#